data_AF-A0A7V9E9M3-F1
#
_entry.id   AF-A0A7V9E9M3-F1
#
_cell.length_a   1.000
_cell.length_b   1.000
_cell.length_c   1.000
_cell.angle_alpha   90.00
_cell.angle_beta   90.00
_cell.angle_gamma   90.00
#
_symmetry.space_group_name_H-M   'P 1'
#
loop_
_entity.id
_entity.type
_entity.pdbx_description
1 polymer ?
#
loop_
_entity_poly.entity_id
_entity_poly.type
_entity_poly.pdbx_seq_one_letter_code
_entity_poly.pdbx_strand_id
1 'polypeptide(L)'
;MSALEDLIDPWLTLDEAAAVLRTTPSRVRQWVRERELIAVRTPGATGPRVPAECLVDGAIVKGLGGTLTLLADSGYDELEAARWMFTPDDSLPGRPIDALRDNRPAEVRRRAQALAF
;
A
#
# COMPACT_ATOMS: atom_id res chain seq x y z
N MET A 1 -4.99 1.20 20.16
CA MET A 1 -4.00 1.23 19.06
C MET A 1 -4.49 0.25 18.03
N SER A 2 -4.64 0.67 16.78
CA SER A 2 -5.10 -0.24 15.73
C SER A 2 -3.92 -1.10 15.27
N ALA A 3 -4.18 -2.36 14.92
CA ALA A 3 -3.14 -3.29 14.44
C ALA A 3 -2.31 -2.77 13.26
N LEU A 4 -2.80 -1.79 12.47
CA LEU A 4 -2.03 -1.21 11.37
C LEU A 4 -0.95 -0.23 11.83
N GLU A 5 -1.13 0.43 12.97
CA GLU A 5 -0.13 1.34 13.53
C GLU A 5 1.13 0.56 13.97
N ASP A 6 0.95 -0.71 14.36
CA ASP A 6 2.04 -1.60 14.74
C ASP A 6 2.71 -2.28 13.52
N LEU A 7 2.00 -2.40 12.39
CA LEU A 7 2.48 -3.06 11.17
C LEU A 7 3.23 -2.12 10.20
N ILE A 8 2.99 -0.81 10.32
CA ILE A 8 3.41 0.19 9.35
C ILE A 8 4.09 1.35 10.08
N ASP A 9 5.36 1.57 9.75
CA ASP A 9 6.12 2.74 10.15
C ASP A 9 7.23 2.98 9.10
N PRO A 10 7.45 4.20 8.58
CA PRO A 10 6.74 5.44 8.90
C PRO A 10 5.47 5.69 8.09
N TRP A 11 4.58 6.50 8.66
CA TRP A 11 3.39 7.06 8.01
C TRP A 11 3.65 8.47 7.47
N LEU A 12 3.11 8.76 6.29
CA LEU A 12 3.16 10.08 5.65
C LEU A 12 1.75 10.68 5.56
N THR A 13 1.65 12.00 5.73
CA THR A 13 0.54 12.79 5.19
C THR A 13 0.52 12.73 3.66
N LEU A 14 -0.60 13.13 3.06
CA LEU A 14 -0.68 13.32 1.61
C LEU A 14 0.29 14.40 1.10
N ASP A 15 0.59 15.41 1.93
CA ASP A 15 1.52 16.49 1.58
C ASP A 15 2.98 16.01 1.62
N GLU A 16 3.36 15.23 2.63
CA GLU A 16 4.69 14.60 2.70
C GLU A 16 4.88 13.58 1.57
N ALA A 17 3.87 12.75 1.29
CA ALA A 17 3.92 11.83 0.15
C ALA A 17 4.07 12.59 -1.18
N ALA A 18 3.37 13.72 -1.35
CA ALA A 18 3.51 14.57 -2.53
C ALA A 18 4.92 15.15 -2.66
N ALA A 19 5.54 15.57 -1.56
CA ALA A 19 6.91 16.05 -1.54
C ALA A 19 7.90 14.96 -1.96
N VAL A 20 7.78 13.74 -1.41
CA VAL A 20 8.62 12.59 -1.80
C VAL A 20 8.46 12.26 -3.29
N LEU A 21 7.22 12.26 -3.79
CA LEU A 21 6.88 11.96 -5.18
C LEU A 21 7.11 13.13 -6.14
N ARG A 22 7.60 14.28 -5.64
CA ARG A 22 7.82 15.51 -6.41
C ARG A 22 6.59 15.91 -7.23
N THR A 23 5.42 15.84 -6.60
CA THR A 23 4.11 16.12 -7.22
C THR A 23 3.23 16.98 -6.31
N THR A 24 1.93 17.05 -6.59
CA THR A 24 0.93 17.76 -5.78
C THR A 24 0.11 16.81 -4.90
N PRO A 25 -0.40 17.26 -3.74
CA PRO A 25 -1.31 16.46 -2.91
C PRO A 25 -2.58 16.02 -3.65
N SER A 26 -3.04 16.82 -4.62
CA SER A 26 -4.17 16.46 -5.49
C SER A 26 -3.84 15.27 -6.39
N ARG A 27 -2.62 15.19 -6.92
CA ARG A 27 -2.17 14.03 -7.69
C ARG A 27 -2.03 12.78 -6.82
N VAL A 28 -1.57 12.92 -5.59
CA VAL A 28 -1.54 11.82 -4.60
C VAL A 28 -2.96 11.31 -4.32
N ARG A 29 -3.92 12.20 -4.05
CA ARG A 29 -5.35 11.82 -3.89
C ARG A 29 -5.91 11.12 -5.12
N GLN A 30 -5.51 11.57 -6.31
CA GLN A 30 -5.90 10.91 -7.56
C GLN A 30 -5.37 9.49 -7.62
N TRP A 31 -4.09 9.26 -7.32
CA TRP A 31 -3.50 7.91 -7.28
C TRP A 31 -4.18 7.01 -6.25
N VAL A 32 -4.55 7.53 -5.09
CA VAL A 32 -5.33 6.77 -4.09
C VAL A 32 -6.69 6.35 -4.67
N ARG A 33 -7.42 7.28 -5.28
CA ARG A 33 -8.72 6.99 -5.92
C ARG A 33 -8.61 6.00 -7.08
N GLU A 34 -7.49 6.05 -7.80
CA GLU A 34 -7.17 5.16 -8.92
C GLU A 34 -6.57 3.81 -8.45
N ARG A 35 -6.46 3.59 -7.13
CA ARG A 35 -5.83 2.40 -6.52
C ARG A 35 -4.39 2.18 -6.97
N GLU A 36 -3.68 3.23 -7.31
CA GLU A 36 -2.23 3.19 -7.56
C GLU A 36 -1.44 3.33 -6.25
N LEU A 37 -2.03 3.92 -5.21
CA LEU A 37 -1.39 4.17 -3.92
C LEU A 37 -2.34 3.86 -2.76
N ILE A 38 -1.82 3.30 -1.67
CA ILE A 38 -2.58 3.10 -0.41
C ILE A 38 -2.66 4.41 0.36
N ALA A 39 -3.86 4.76 0.83
CA ALA A 39 -4.00 5.69 1.95
C ALA A 39 -5.15 5.23 2.86
N VAL A 40 -4.88 5.15 4.17
CA VAL A 40 -5.85 4.72 5.18
C VAL A 40 -6.02 5.76 6.27
N ARG A 41 -7.22 5.86 6.85
CA ARG A 41 -7.44 6.71 8.02
C ARG A 41 -7.04 5.93 9.26
N THR A 42 -5.93 6.32 9.89
CA THR A 42 -5.53 5.77 11.19
C THR A 42 -6.25 6.51 12.33
N PRO A 43 -6.54 5.86 13.46
CA PRO A 43 -7.13 6.52 14.62
C PRO A 43 -6.28 7.73 15.07
N GLY A 44 -6.93 8.86 15.35
CA GLY A 44 -6.24 10.07 15.80
C GLY A 44 -5.55 10.90 14.70
N ALA A 45 -5.48 10.41 13.46
CA ALA A 45 -5.02 11.21 12.34
C ALA A 45 -6.12 12.16 11.81
N THR A 46 -5.74 13.39 11.48
CA THR A 46 -6.65 14.41 10.91
C THR A 46 -7.13 14.05 9.50
N GLY A 47 -6.47 13.12 8.81
CA GLY A 47 -6.80 12.70 7.47
C GLY A 47 -6.16 11.36 7.09
N PRO A 48 -6.37 10.89 5.84
CA PRO A 48 -5.73 9.69 5.34
C PRO A 48 -4.20 9.80 5.39
N ARG A 49 -3.55 8.69 5.73
CA ARG A 49 -2.10 8.53 5.80
C ARG A 49 -1.64 7.51 4.78
N VAL A 50 -0.49 7.75 4.18
CA VAL A 50 0.19 6.89 3.21
C VAL A 50 1.33 6.15 3.93
N PRO A 51 1.43 4.82 3.85
CA PRO A 51 2.61 4.10 4.29
C PRO A 51 3.84 4.56 3.49
N ALA A 52 4.92 5.02 4.14
CA ALA A 52 6.11 5.48 3.44
C ALA A 52 6.75 4.38 2.58
N GLU A 53 6.61 3.13 3.01
CA GLU A 53 7.10 1.95 2.31
C GLU A 53 6.41 1.69 0.95
N CYS A 54 5.27 2.32 0.68
CA CYS A 54 4.66 2.34 -0.66
C CYS A 54 5.46 3.18 -1.67
N LEU A 55 6.46 3.95 -1.20
CA LEU A 55 7.28 4.85 -2.01
C LEU A 55 8.74 4.38 -2.00
N VAL A 56 9.39 4.43 -3.16
CA VAL A 56 10.81 4.08 -3.32
C VAL A 56 11.42 4.99 -4.38
N ASP A 57 12.59 5.58 -4.09
CA ASP A 57 13.35 6.45 -5.00
C ASP A 57 12.53 7.59 -5.64
N GLY A 58 11.55 8.13 -4.90
CA GLY A 58 10.66 9.20 -5.36
C GLY A 58 9.58 8.75 -6.35
N ALA A 59 9.28 7.45 -6.38
CA ALA A 59 8.20 6.85 -7.15
C ALA A 59 7.33 5.92 -6.28
N ILE A 60 6.15 5.55 -6.78
CA ILE A 60 5.34 4.49 -6.17
C ILE A 60 6.01 3.13 -6.45
N VAL A 61 6.03 2.25 -5.45
CA VAL A 61 6.56 0.89 -5.59
C VAL A 61 5.91 0.18 -6.78
N LYS A 62 6.75 -0.34 -7.67
CA LYS A 62 6.32 -1.00 -8.89
C LYS A 62 5.45 -2.22 -8.57
N GLY A 63 4.31 -2.32 -9.26
CA GLY A 63 3.37 -3.41 -9.09
C GLY A 63 2.37 -3.23 -7.96
N LEU A 64 2.49 -2.18 -7.13
CA LEU A 64 1.53 -1.88 -6.07
C LEU A 64 0.11 -1.71 -6.63
N GLY A 65 -0.07 -0.83 -7.63
CA GLY A 65 -1.39 -0.56 -8.19
C GLY A 65 -2.09 -1.79 -8.78
N GLY A 66 -1.33 -2.64 -9.49
CA GLY A 66 -1.84 -3.90 -10.02
C GLY A 66 -2.25 -4.90 -8.92
N THR A 67 -1.52 -4.94 -7.81
CA THR A 67 -1.90 -5.75 -6.64
C THR A 67 -3.16 -5.21 -5.97
N LEU A 68 -3.26 -3.88 -5.79
CA LEU A 68 -4.44 -3.24 -5.20
C LEU A 68 -5.70 -3.46 -6.05
N THR A 69 -5.55 -3.49 -7.37
CA THR A 69 -6.66 -3.82 -8.28
C THR A 69 -7.13 -5.26 -8.04
N LEU A 70 -6.21 -6.24 -7.97
CA LEU A 70 -6.58 -7.63 -7.70
C LEU A 70 -7.26 -7.83 -6.34
N LEU A 71 -6.78 -7.14 -5.30
CA LEU A 71 -7.39 -7.18 -3.97
C LEU A 71 -8.80 -6.57 -4.01
N ALA A 72 -8.98 -5.43 -4.69
CA ALA A 72 -10.29 -4.80 -4.85
C ALA A 72 -11.26 -5.68 -5.64
N ASP A 73 -10.81 -6.35 -6.70
CA ASP A 73 -11.59 -7.33 -7.47
C ASP A 73 -11.99 -8.53 -6.59
N SER A 74 -11.20 -8.84 -5.56
CA SER A 74 -11.49 -9.87 -4.54
C SER A 74 -12.33 -9.33 -3.37
N GLY A 75 -12.81 -8.09 -3.44
CA GLY A 75 -13.71 -7.47 -2.46
C GLY A 75 -13.02 -6.76 -1.28
N TYR A 76 -11.70 -6.60 -1.29
CA TYR A 76 -10.97 -5.94 -0.20
C TYR A 76 -11.16 -4.42 -0.25
N ASP A 77 -11.44 -3.82 0.91
CA ASP A 77 -11.41 -2.36 1.08
C ASP A 77 -9.97 -1.81 1.28
N GLU A 78 -9.82 -0.49 1.40
CA GLU A 78 -8.49 0.12 1.57
C GLU A 78 -7.78 -0.32 2.86
N LEU A 79 -8.53 -0.57 3.93
CA LEU A 79 -8.01 -0.99 5.23
C LEU A 79 -7.55 -2.45 5.19
N GLU A 80 -8.35 -3.32 4.59
CA GLU A 80 -8.05 -4.73 4.37
C GLU A 80 -6.88 -4.90 3.40
N ALA A 81 -6.84 -4.12 2.32
CA ALA A 81 -5.72 -4.14 1.38
C ALA A 81 -4.42 -3.67 2.06
N ALA A 82 -4.46 -2.61 2.87
CA ALA A 82 -3.31 -2.20 3.68
C ALA A 82 -2.89 -3.31 4.65
N ARG A 83 -3.84 -3.91 5.37
CA ARG A 83 -3.52 -5.02 6.28
C ARG A 83 -2.85 -6.17 5.53
N TRP A 84 -3.38 -6.57 4.39
CA TRP A 84 -2.81 -7.64 3.58
C TRP A 84 -1.39 -7.31 3.11
N MET A 85 -1.17 -6.11 2.58
CA MET A 85 0.13 -5.68 2.07
C MET A 85 1.25 -5.63 3.13
N PHE A 86 0.87 -5.39 4.39
CA PHE A 86 1.81 -5.13 5.49
C PHE A 86 1.81 -6.24 6.57
N THR A 87 1.03 -7.30 6.40
CA THR A 87 1.10 -8.48 7.28
C THR A 87 2.12 -9.47 6.73
N PRO A 88 3.03 -10.03 7.56
CA PRO A 88 3.92 -11.10 7.14
C PRO A 88 3.12 -12.30 6.61
N ASP A 89 3.58 -12.86 5.49
CA ASP A 89 2.96 -14.04 4.88
C ASP A 89 3.97 -15.18 4.92
N ASP A 90 3.66 -16.27 5.61
CA ASP A 90 4.57 -17.42 5.77
C ASP A 90 4.96 -18.08 4.44
N SER A 91 4.20 -17.83 3.38
CA SER A 91 4.55 -18.29 2.04
C SER A 91 5.55 -17.35 1.35
N LEU A 92 5.77 -16.12 1.82
CA LEU A 92 6.76 -15.14 1.35
C LEU A 92 7.93 -14.98 2.32
N PRO A 93 9.12 -14.57 1.83
CA PRO A 93 10.11 -13.97 2.72
C PRO A 93 9.63 -12.56 3.12
N GLY A 94 8.90 -12.44 4.22
CA GLY A 94 8.43 -11.17 4.79
C GLY A 94 7.00 -10.78 4.38
N ARG A 95 6.75 -9.48 4.21
CA ARG A 95 5.43 -8.94 3.85
C ARG A 95 5.31 -8.79 2.33
N PRO A 96 4.10 -8.76 1.75
CA PRO A 96 3.91 -8.48 0.33
C PRO A 96 4.56 -7.17 -0.14
N ILE A 97 4.55 -6.10 0.67
CA ILE A 97 5.22 -4.84 0.34
C ILE A 97 6.73 -5.01 0.19
N ASP A 98 7.36 -5.83 1.03
CA ASP A 98 8.81 -6.10 1.01
C ASP A 98 9.16 -6.80 -0.31
N ALA A 99 8.38 -7.81 -0.70
CA ALA A 99 8.56 -8.50 -1.96
C ALA A 99 8.40 -7.58 -3.19
N LEU A 100 7.48 -6.60 -3.15
CA LEU A 100 7.37 -5.62 -4.23
C LEU A 100 8.59 -4.69 -4.30
N ARG A 101 9.09 -4.24 -3.14
CA ARG A 101 10.29 -3.39 -3.04
C ARG A 101 11.55 -4.12 -3.50
N ASP A 102 11.62 -5.43 -3.25
CA ASP A 102 12.67 -6.33 -3.75
C ASP A 102 12.48 -6.74 -5.21
N ASN A 103 11.59 -6.08 -5.94
CA ASN A 103 11.31 -6.30 -7.36
C ASN A 103 10.83 -7.74 -7.67
N ARG A 104 10.00 -8.32 -6.79
CA ARG A 104 9.36 -9.65 -6.95
C ARG A 104 7.83 -9.57 -7.11
N PRO A 105 7.29 -8.79 -8.06
CA PRO A 105 5.85 -8.60 -8.19
C PRO A 105 5.07 -9.86 -8.58
N ALA A 106 5.71 -10.82 -9.26
CA ALA A 106 5.07 -12.08 -9.65
C ALA A 106 4.66 -12.93 -8.43
N GLU A 107 5.49 -12.93 -7.38
CA GLU A 107 5.21 -13.65 -6.14
C GLU A 107 3.98 -13.05 -5.44
N VAL A 108 3.94 -11.73 -5.32
CA VAL A 108 2.81 -11.02 -4.70
C VAL A 108 1.52 -11.25 -5.49
N ARG A 109 1.59 -11.14 -6.82
CA ARG A 109 0.43 -11.36 -7.70
C ARG A 109 -0.17 -12.75 -7.55
N ARG A 110 0.67 -13.79 -7.46
CA ARG A 110 0.21 -15.18 -7.28
C ARG A 110 -0.63 -15.34 -6.02
N ARG A 111 -0.28 -14.64 -4.93
CA ARG A 111 -1.00 -14.70 -3.66
C ARG A 111 -2.28 -13.90 -3.71
N ALA A 112 -2.24 -12.69 -4.26
CA ALA A 112 -3.46 -11.90 -4.48
C ALA A 112 -4.48 -12.67 -5.31
N GLN A 113 -4.04 -13.37 -6.37
CA GLN A 113 -4.90 -14.20 -7.20
C GLN A 113 -5.49 -15.40 -6.44
N ALA A 114 -4.76 -16.00 -5.50
CA ALA A 114 -5.26 -17.12 -4.70
C ALA A 114 -6.40 -16.72 -3.75
N LEU A 115 -6.63 -15.43 -3.53
CA LEU A 115 -7.75 -14.92 -2.72
C LEU A 115 -9.05 -14.80 -3.53
N ALA A 116 -8.97 -14.81 -4.85
CA ALA A 116 -10.10 -14.61 -5.77
C ALA A 116 -10.82 -15.92 -6.16
N PHE A 117 -10.42 -17.07 -5.59
CA PHE A 117 -10.94 -18.40 -5.92
C PHE A 117 -11.47 -19.14 -4.69
#